data_AF-A0A925YK66-F1
#
_entry.id   AF-A0A925YK66-F1
#
_cell.length_a   1.000
_cell.length_b   1.000
_cell.length_c   1.000
_cell.angle_alpha   90.00
_cell.angle_beta   90.00
_cell.angle_gamma   90.00
#
_symmetry.space_group_name_H-M   'P 1'
#
loop_
_entity.id
_entity.type
_entity.pdbx_description
1 polymer ?
#
loop_
_entity_poly.entity_id
_entity_poly.type
_entity_poly.pdbx_seq_one_letter_code
_entity_poly.pdbx_strand_id
1 'polypeptide(L)' 'NVAPTEYNYREESDEAGEAHGLSVFFRNNDDLFHTYSAYARGVESVTDSFRLLDLTPYGRQSDFEDSPMGWPQKPTYG' A
#
# COMPACT_ATOMS: atom_id res chain seq x y z
N ASN A 1 -7.08 15.06 -24.14
CA ASN A 1 -6.59 13.70 -24.36
C ASN A 1 -6.40 13.08 -22.99
N VAL A 2 -7.24 12.12 -22.62
CA VAL A 2 -7.08 11.39 -21.34
C VAL A 2 -6.03 10.32 -21.63
N ALA A 3 -5.00 10.21 -20.78
CA ALA A 3 -4.03 9.13 -20.94
C ALA A 3 -4.75 7.79 -20.78
N PRO A 4 -4.41 6.76 -21.58
CA PRO A 4 -5.00 5.43 -21.43
C PRO A 4 -4.76 4.93 -20.00
N THR A 5 -5.72 4.18 -19.47
CA THR A 5 -5.63 3.66 -18.09
C THR A 5 -4.47 2.67 -18.01
N GLU A 6 -3.46 2.98 -17.19
CA GLU A 6 -2.43 2.00 -16.84
C GLU A 6 -2.90 1.14 -15.67
N TYR A 7 -2.89 -0.18 -15.85
CA TYR A 7 -3.24 -1.15 -14.82
C TYR A 7 -2.19 -2.25 -14.76
N ASN A 8 -1.72 -2.56 -13.55
CA ASN A 8 -0.67 -3.57 -13.36
C ASN A 8 0.56 -3.34 -14.27
N TYR A 9 0.94 -2.07 -14.46
CA TYR A 9 2.05 -1.59 -15.30
C TYR A 9 1.91 -1.97 -16.78
N ARG A 10 0.68 -2.04 -17.28
CA ARG A 10 0.36 -2.28 -18.69
C ARG A 10 -0.70 -1.29 -19.14
N GLU A 11 -0.65 -0.92 -20.41
CA GLU A 11 -1.73 -0.22 -21.07
C GLU A 11 -2.95 -1.15 -21.11
N GLU A 12 -4.06 -0.72 -20.51
CA GLU A 12 -5.35 -1.36 -20.70
C GLU A 12 -6.08 -0.72 -21.88
N SER A 13 -6.94 -1.50 -22.54
CA SER A 13 -7.80 -0.93 -23.57
C SER A 13 -8.80 0.04 -22.96
N ASP A 14 -9.13 1.11 -23.67
CA ASP A 14 -10.14 2.10 -23.25
C ASP A 14 -11.56 1.48 -23.06
N GLU A 15 -11.75 0.22 -23.45
CA GLU A 15 -12.98 -0.56 -23.27
C GLU A 15 -13.09 -1.20 -21.88
N ALA A 16 -11.95 -1.40 -21.18
CA ALA A 16 -11.94 -1.87 -19.81
C ALA A 16 -12.24 -0.67 -18.89
N GLY A 17 -13.37 -0.73 -18.18
CA GLY A 17 -13.71 0.28 -17.17
C GLY A 17 -12.74 0.29 -15.97
N GLU A 18 -13.17 0.83 -14.83
CA GLU A 18 -12.36 0.84 -13.62
C GLU A 18 -12.00 -0.58 -13.15
N ALA A 19 -10.74 -0.78 -12.76
CA ALA A 19 -10.24 -2.03 -12.19
C ALA A 19 -9.76 -1.82 -10.74
N HIS A 20 -9.82 -2.88 -9.95
CA HIS A 20 -9.50 -2.84 -8.52
C HIS A 20 -7.98 -2.83 -8.27
N GLY A 21 -7.53 -2.00 -7.33
CA GLY A 21 -6.12 -1.87 -6.96
C GLY A 21 -5.96 -1.37 -5.53
N LEU A 22 -4.78 -1.60 -4.97
CA LEU A 22 -4.38 -1.11 -3.65
C LEU A 22 -3.07 -0.35 -3.79
N SER A 23 -3.01 0.85 -3.25
CA SER A 23 -1.80 1.67 -3.18
C SER A 23 -1.54 2.12 -1.75
N VAL A 24 -0.28 2.13 -1.36
CA VAL A 24 0.18 2.75 -0.11
C VAL A 24 1.03 3.96 -0.44
N PHE A 25 0.64 5.09 0.12
CA PHE A 25 1.41 6.32 0.04
C PHE A 25 1.98 6.65 1.41
N PHE A 26 3.25 7.03 1.43
CA PHE A 26 3.94 7.46 2.62
C PHE A 26 4.35 8.92 2.46
N ARG A 27 3.95 9.76 3.42
CA ARG A 27 4.32 11.17 3.42
C ARG A 27 5.38 11.41 4.48
N ASN A 28 6.51 11.97 4.05
CA ASN A 28 7.57 12.43 4.93
C ASN A 28 7.81 13.91 4.69
N ASN A 29 7.38 14.75 5.63
CA ASN A 29 7.34 16.21 5.46
C ASN A 29 6.54 16.62 4.20
N ASP A 30 7.22 17.25 3.24
CA ASP A 30 6.64 17.71 1.98
C ASP A 30 6.74 16.66 0.85
N ASP A 31 7.48 15.57 1.08
CA ASP A 31 7.65 14.51 0.10
C ASP A 31 6.55 13.44 0.24
N LEU A 32 6.01 13.01 -0.89
CA LEU A 32 5.03 11.92 -0.99
C LEU A 32 5.63 10.78 -1.82
N PHE A 33 5.67 9.59 -1.23
CA PHE A 33 6.21 8.39 -1.83
C PHE A 33 5.08 7.39 -2.09
N HIS A 34 5.08 6.76 -3.26
CA HIS A 34 4.24 5.59 -3.54
C HIS A 34 5.05 4.34 -3.20
N THR A 35 4.81 3.76 -2.03
CA THR A 35 5.69 2.74 -1.44
C THR A 35 5.25 1.31 -1.75
N TYR A 36 3.99 1.13 -2.14
CA TYR A 36 3.45 -0.18 -2.50
C TYR A 36 2.28 -0.03 -3.46
N SER A 37 2.16 -0.97 -4.40
CA SER A 37 0.98 -1.13 -5.24
C SER A 37 0.70 -2.60 -5.50
N ALA A 38 -0.57 -2.97 -5.49
CA ALA A 38 -1.05 -4.28 -5.93
C ALA A 38 -2.28 -4.13 -6.82
N TYR A 39 -2.37 -5.00 -7.81
CA TYR A 39 -3.41 -5.01 -8.82
C TYR A 39 -3.88 -6.46 -9.04
N ALA A 40 -5.01 -6.63 -9.72
CA ALA A 40 -5.56 -7.92 -10.11
C ALA A 40 -5.65 -8.87 -8.90
N ARG A 41 -5.13 -10.09 -9.04
CA ARG A 41 -5.13 -11.07 -7.94
C ARG A 41 -4.18 -10.72 -6.79
N GLY A 42 -3.30 -9.74 -6.99
CA GLY A 42 -2.39 -9.25 -5.94
C GLY A 42 -3.13 -8.70 -4.73
N VAL A 43 -4.33 -8.12 -4.94
CA VAL A 43 -5.14 -7.60 -3.83
C VAL A 43 -6.00 -8.66 -3.13
N GLU A 44 -6.03 -9.91 -3.60
CA GLU A 44 -6.78 -10.98 -2.91
C GLU A 44 -6.20 -11.28 -1.52
N SER A 45 -4.93 -10.93 -1.28
CA SER A 45 -4.22 -11.26 -0.05
C SER A 45 -4.52 -10.33 1.13
N VAL A 46 -5.19 -9.19 0.95
CA VAL A 46 -5.44 -8.16 2.00
C VAL A 46 -6.75 -8.34 2.75
N THR A 47 -7.20 -9.59 2.95
CA THR A 47 -8.46 -9.91 3.63
C THR A 47 -8.42 -9.63 5.14
N ASP A 48 -7.24 -9.58 5.75
CA ASP A 48 -7.04 -9.32 7.17
C ASP A 48 -6.44 -7.92 7.41
N SER A 49 -6.91 -7.26 8.47
CA SER A 49 -6.45 -5.92 8.84
C SER A 49 -4.95 -5.90 9.17
N PHE A 50 -4.43 -6.96 9.78
CA PHE A 50 -2.99 -7.05 10.04
C PHE A 50 -2.18 -7.13 8.76
N ARG A 51 -2.66 -7.86 7.75
CA ARG A 51 -2.00 -7.91 6.45
C ARG A 51 -1.97 -6.54 5.78
N LEU A 52 -3.04 -5.75 5.90
CA LEU A 52 -3.09 -4.40 5.36
C LEU A 52 -2.04 -3.49 6.04
N LEU A 53 -1.91 -3.58 7.36
CA LEU A 53 -0.91 -2.82 8.12
C LEU A 53 0.53 -3.21 7.76
N ASP A 54 0.80 -4.50 7.53
CA ASP A 54 2.13 -4.98 7.10
C ASP A 54 2.61 -4.42 5.76
N LEU A 55 1.68 -3.97 4.91
CA LEU A 55 2.03 -3.35 3.62
C LEU A 55 2.48 -1.90 3.79
N THR A 56 2.29 -1.31 4.97
CA THR A 56 2.73 0.05 5.27
C THR A 56 4.21 0.07 5.68
N PRO A 57 4.96 1.16 5.43
CA PRO A 57 6.40 1.20 5.67
C PRO A 57 6.85 0.85 7.09
N TYR A 58 6.00 1.08 8.10
CA TYR A 58 6.29 0.81 9.51
C TYR A 58 5.38 -0.27 10.11
N GLY A 59 4.79 -1.10 9.24
CA GLY A 59 4.04 -2.30 9.63
C GLY A 59 2.90 -2.03 10.61
N ARG A 60 2.80 -2.88 11.62
CA ARG A 60 1.73 -2.85 12.64
C ARG A 60 2.06 -1.96 13.83
N GLN A 61 3.23 -1.32 13.82
CA GLN A 61 3.80 -0.59 14.94
C GLN A 61 4.06 -1.51 16.15
N SER A 62 4.52 -2.72 15.88
CA SER A 62 4.98 -3.68 16.88
C SER A 62 6.39 -3.32 17.36
N ASP A 63 6.68 -3.60 18.63
CA ASP A 63 7.98 -3.34 19.28
C ASP A 63 9.20 -4.01 18.62
N PHE A 64 9.02 -5.09 17.86
CA PHE A 64 10.10 -5.71 17.08
C PHE A 64 10.32 -5.09 15.69
N GLU A 65 9.40 -4.25 15.21
CA GLU A 65 9.50 -3.62 13.89
C GLU A 65 10.46 -2.43 13.92
N ASP A 66 11.18 -2.21 12.81
CA ASP A 66 12.12 -1.09 12.70
C ASP A 66 11.36 0.19 12.30
N SER A 67 10.94 0.95 13.31
CA SER A 67 10.28 2.24 13.15
C SER A 67 11.22 3.39 13.57
N PRO A 68 11.12 4.57 12.94
CA PRO A 68 11.88 5.74 13.34
C PRO A 68 11.68 6.10 14.81
N MET A 69 12.71 6.69 15.42
CA MET A 69 12.61 7.16 16.79
C MET A 69 11.44 8.14 16.97
N GLY A 70 10.61 7.90 17.98
CA GLY A 70 9.42 8.70 18.27
C GLY A 70 8.17 8.30 17.48
N TRP A 71 8.27 7.34 16.56
CA TRP A 71 7.09 6.75 15.94
C TRP A 71 6.34 5.88 16.96
N PRO A 72 4.99 5.93 17.03
CA PRO A 72 4.25 5.09 17.95
C PRO A 72 4.54 3.61 17.71
N GLN A 73 4.83 2.88 18.78
CA GLN A 73 4.92 1.42 18.81
C GLN A 73 4.26 0.85 20.08
N LYS A 74 3.85 -0.41 20.04
CA LYS A 74 3.19 -1.13 21.14
C LYS A 74 3.75 -2.56 21.29
N PRO A 75 3.63 -3.19 22.47
CA PRO A 75 3.98 -4.59 22.65
C PRO A 75 3.24 -5.48 21.66
N THR A 76 3.95 -6.43 21.05
CA THR A 76 3.38 -7.27 19.98
C THR A 76 2.22 -8.16 20.44
N TYR A 77 2.23 -8.58 21.71
CA TYR A 77 1.24 -9.53 22.25
C TYR A 77 0.36 -8.97 23.38
N GLY A 78 0.37 -7.65 23.58
CA GLY A 78 -0.38 -6.98 24.65
C GLY A 78 0.44 -6.73 25.90
#